data_AF-A0AAX3DWS1-F1
#
_entry.id   AF-A0AAX3DWS1-F1
#
_cell.length_a   1.000
_cell.length_b   1.000
_cell.length_c   1.000
_cell.angle_alpha   90.00
_cell.angle_beta   90.00
_cell.angle_gamma   90.00
#
_symmetry.space_group_name_H-M   'P 1'
#
loop_
_entity.id
_entity.type
_entity.pdbx_description
1 polymer ?
#
loop_
_entity_poly.entity_id
_entity_poly.type
_entity_poly.pdbx_seq_one_letter_code
_entity_poly.pdbx_strand_id
1 'polypeptide(L)'
;MKYQVSDHVPARFDHDFDLVPAAGVVPTAAERDLLGQIETAVEVISAGRKADDAARLCPALAEARRRWWFATAAQLREAAEHFASTQNVDLTLERVATIDAERRRSEPDIVIESIPVAEARFAKEFRVDPRRCPLGQPDQDYLRALNEVLDVLAADVKKEKKSDGSPRYSDAVLRERAVYREAAADELREDAINFRKGTAPVVLASNARFINGKYRGLVDRLGGRLFAVNIKYEKRDGKDVAVDLKIGVNEGLPPPNDTPSVEKQDLYVQIDNAMTVIGAVCRQLEERTPVPYRVDAIAAAKQRARSLLDEYVRKLAGIAGLGLEGPHVDLAKKALIGLKLEFAGREAGRIKNDYVRRLGAWAALFFIGFLVAYAAIRGGTCSVTMMKEHAAQCPSPWWNEHKTFLLAAAGASLGTWLSFAIRRLDLPFDDLALLDEHSLDPPFRIAFVVALTLMACLLFWTGALNIEIGNLKTGSESFKATGSIALVVGLFCGLSERALATAMSNRGAAFIAGLAGR
;
A
#
# COMPACT_ATOMS: atom_id res chain seq x y z
N MET A 1 35.45 -19.20 -82.34
CA MET A 1 34.64 -18.26 -81.53
C MET A 1 35.52 -17.75 -80.39
N LYS A 2 35.42 -16.47 -80.01
CA LYS A 2 36.26 -15.90 -78.93
C LYS A 2 35.81 -16.31 -77.52
N TYR A 3 34.53 -16.67 -77.38
CA TYR A 3 33.93 -17.10 -76.13
C TYR A 3 33.15 -18.38 -76.37
N GLN A 4 33.00 -19.19 -75.32
CA GLN A 4 32.24 -20.43 -75.32
C GLN A 4 31.24 -20.39 -74.16
N VAL A 5 29.98 -20.74 -74.45
CA VAL A 5 28.93 -20.97 -73.46
C VAL A 5 28.79 -22.48 -73.26
N SER A 6 28.86 -22.94 -72.01
CA SER A 6 28.68 -24.34 -71.64
C SER A 6 27.74 -24.49 -70.45
N ASP A 7 27.12 -25.65 -70.30
CA ASP A 7 26.31 -25.95 -69.10
C ASP A 7 27.18 -25.96 -67.85
N HIS A 8 26.71 -25.30 -66.80
CA HIS A 8 27.37 -25.35 -65.49
C HIS A 8 27.11 -26.72 -64.85
N VAL A 9 28.16 -27.41 -64.37
CA VAL A 9 28.04 -28.75 -63.77
C VAL A 9 28.68 -28.79 -62.38
N PRO A 10 27.93 -29.13 -61.32
CA PRO A 10 26.49 -29.45 -61.31
C PRO A 10 25.62 -28.19 -61.47
N ALA A 11 24.56 -28.28 -62.28
CA ALA A 11 23.66 -27.16 -62.51
C ALA A 11 23.01 -26.70 -61.19
N ARG A 12 23.14 -25.41 -60.87
CA ARG A 12 22.52 -24.81 -59.67
C ARG A 12 21.04 -24.55 -59.89
N PHE A 13 20.66 -24.32 -61.14
CA PHE A 13 19.30 -24.10 -61.59
C PHE A 13 19.13 -24.48 -63.07
N ASP A 14 17.91 -24.46 -63.57
CA ASP A 14 17.60 -24.82 -64.97
C ASP A 14 18.14 -23.70 -65.89
N HIS A 15 18.85 -24.08 -66.96
CA HIS A 15 19.58 -23.16 -67.84
C HIS A 15 20.81 -22.46 -67.22
N ASP A 16 21.35 -22.97 -66.10
CA ASP A 16 22.64 -22.50 -65.56
C ASP A 16 23.79 -22.74 -66.55
N PHE A 17 24.69 -21.77 -66.69
CA PHE A 17 25.72 -21.77 -67.72
C PHE A 17 26.99 -21.05 -67.27
N ASP A 18 28.11 -21.42 -67.89
CA ASP A 18 29.40 -20.74 -67.80
C ASP A 18 29.73 -20.08 -69.15
N LEU A 19 30.23 -18.84 -69.11
CA LEU A 19 30.71 -18.11 -70.28
C LEU A 19 32.21 -17.85 -70.13
N VAL A 20 33.03 -18.56 -70.91
CA VAL A 20 34.49 -18.57 -70.76
C VAL A 20 35.16 -18.10 -72.07
N PRO A 21 36.20 -17.25 -72.02
CA PRO A 21 37.01 -16.94 -73.19
C PRO A 21 37.75 -18.19 -73.70
N ALA A 22 37.86 -18.32 -75.03
CA ALA A 22 38.63 -19.38 -75.65
C ALA A 22 40.12 -19.28 -75.28
N ALA A 23 40.81 -20.41 -75.24
CA ALA A 23 42.22 -20.48 -74.84
C ALA A 23 43.09 -19.48 -75.64
N GLY A 24 43.79 -18.59 -74.92
CA GLY A 24 44.66 -17.56 -75.51
C GLY A 24 43.98 -16.22 -75.85
N VAL A 25 42.68 -16.06 -75.60
CA VAL A 25 41.97 -14.78 -75.80
C VAL A 25 42.03 -13.94 -74.52
N VAL A 26 42.52 -12.70 -74.63
CA VAL A 26 42.50 -11.71 -73.53
C VAL A 26 41.34 -10.74 -73.77
N PRO A 27 40.29 -10.70 -72.92
CA PRO A 27 39.15 -9.81 -73.12
C PRO A 27 39.54 -8.34 -72.92
N THR A 28 38.94 -7.45 -73.71
CA THR A 28 39.06 -6.00 -73.55
C THR A 28 38.45 -5.52 -72.23
N ALA A 29 38.69 -4.27 -71.84
CA ALA A 29 38.11 -3.72 -70.59
C ALA A 29 36.57 -3.77 -70.58
N ALA A 30 35.93 -3.46 -71.71
CA ALA A 30 34.48 -3.51 -71.85
C ALA A 30 33.93 -4.95 -71.83
N GLU A 31 34.64 -5.89 -72.47
CA GLU A 31 34.24 -7.31 -72.42
C GLU A 31 34.42 -7.90 -71.02
N ARG A 32 35.46 -7.51 -70.26
CA ARG A 32 35.63 -7.94 -68.86
C ARG A 32 34.51 -7.43 -67.96
N ASP A 33 34.08 -6.19 -68.15
CA ASP A 33 32.96 -5.61 -67.39
C ASP A 33 31.65 -6.36 -67.69
N LEU A 34 31.36 -6.62 -68.97
CA LEU A 34 30.20 -7.41 -69.38
C LEU A 34 30.23 -8.83 -68.80
N LEU A 35 31.37 -9.53 -68.87
CA LEU A 35 31.52 -10.87 -68.29
C LEU A 35 31.24 -10.85 -66.78
N GLY A 36 31.77 -9.87 -66.04
CA GLY A 36 31.50 -9.70 -64.62
C GLY A 36 30.02 -9.40 -64.32
N GLN A 37 29.34 -8.62 -65.16
CA GLN A 37 27.90 -8.35 -65.01
C GLN A 37 27.04 -9.59 -65.27
N ILE A 38 27.38 -10.40 -66.29
CA ILE A 38 26.68 -11.67 -66.57
C ILE A 38 26.90 -12.65 -65.42
N GLU A 39 28.12 -12.81 -64.93
CA GLU A 39 28.45 -13.67 -63.80
C GLU A 39 27.67 -13.25 -62.54
N THR A 40 27.68 -11.94 -62.23
CA THR A 40 26.90 -11.38 -61.11
C THR A 40 25.41 -11.68 -61.26
N ALA A 41 24.85 -11.57 -62.47
CA ALA A 41 23.45 -11.85 -62.74
C ALA A 41 23.11 -13.35 -62.53
N VAL A 42 23.99 -14.25 -62.96
CA VAL A 42 23.86 -15.70 -62.75
C VAL A 42 23.91 -16.05 -61.26
N GLU A 43 24.86 -15.47 -60.51
CA GLU A 43 24.96 -15.69 -59.06
C GLU A 43 23.72 -15.20 -58.30
N VAL A 44 23.17 -14.06 -58.72
CA VAL A 44 21.93 -13.52 -58.18
C VAL A 44 20.74 -14.46 -58.40
N ILE A 45 20.61 -15.08 -59.58
CA ILE A 45 19.54 -16.05 -59.85
C ILE A 45 19.68 -17.27 -58.94
N SER A 46 20.91 -17.79 -58.77
CA SER A 46 21.21 -18.90 -57.86
C SER A 46 20.84 -18.57 -56.41
N ALA A 47 21.24 -17.40 -55.91
CA ALA A 47 20.91 -16.94 -54.57
C ALA A 47 19.40 -16.72 -54.38
N GLY A 48 18.73 -16.16 -55.39
CA GLY A 48 17.27 -15.93 -55.40
C GLY A 48 16.47 -17.23 -55.35
N ARG A 49 16.85 -18.24 -56.15
CA ARG A 49 16.20 -19.56 -56.13
C ARG A 49 16.34 -20.24 -54.78
N LYS A 50 17.54 -20.22 -54.20
CA LYS A 50 17.78 -20.76 -52.84
C LYS A 50 16.94 -20.05 -51.78
N ALA A 51 16.77 -18.73 -51.90
CA ALA A 51 15.93 -17.96 -50.99
C ALA A 51 14.44 -18.30 -51.14
N ASP A 52 13.95 -18.48 -52.37
CA ASP A 52 12.55 -18.85 -52.64
C ASP A 52 12.21 -20.24 -52.12
N ASP A 53 13.12 -21.21 -52.33
CA ASP A 53 12.98 -22.57 -51.81
C ASP A 53 12.95 -22.59 -50.27
N ALA A 54 13.66 -21.67 -49.62
CA ALA A 54 13.63 -21.50 -48.17
C ALA A 54 12.38 -20.74 -47.66
N ALA A 55 11.78 -19.87 -48.47
CA ALA A 55 10.76 -18.91 -48.04
C ALA A 55 9.31 -19.47 -47.99
N ARG A 56 9.06 -20.70 -48.47
CA ARG A 56 7.72 -21.34 -48.49
C ARG A 56 6.61 -20.41 -49.02
N LEU A 57 6.86 -19.86 -50.20
CA LEU A 57 5.95 -18.97 -50.91
C LEU A 57 4.61 -19.65 -51.22
N CYS A 58 3.54 -18.88 -51.36
CA CYS A 58 2.24 -19.43 -51.76
C CYS A 58 2.36 -20.14 -53.13
N PRO A 59 1.62 -21.23 -53.39
CA PRO A 59 1.87 -22.09 -54.56
C PRO A 59 1.85 -21.36 -55.91
N ALA A 60 0.93 -20.42 -56.08
CA ALA A 60 0.81 -19.63 -57.31
C ALA A 60 2.01 -18.70 -57.53
N LEU A 61 2.51 -18.05 -56.47
CA LEU A 61 3.71 -17.21 -56.54
C LEU A 61 4.97 -18.06 -56.70
N ALA A 62 5.07 -19.18 -55.98
CA ALA A 62 6.18 -20.11 -56.11
C ALA A 62 6.30 -20.64 -57.55
N GLU A 63 5.17 -20.94 -58.19
CA GLU A 63 5.14 -21.32 -59.60
C GLU A 63 5.46 -20.15 -60.54
N ALA A 64 4.90 -18.97 -60.32
CA ALA A 64 5.19 -17.78 -61.11
C ALA A 64 6.68 -17.38 -61.03
N ARG A 65 7.27 -17.39 -59.84
CA ARG A 65 8.70 -17.11 -59.62
C ARG A 65 9.58 -18.20 -60.22
N ARG A 66 9.22 -19.48 -60.10
CA ARG A 66 9.96 -20.56 -60.78
C ARG A 66 9.94 -20.39 -62.30
N ARG A 67 8.79 -20.09 -62.90
CA ARG A 67 8.67 -19.81 -64.34
C ARG A 67 9.46 -18.57 -64.75
N TRP A 68 9.45 -17.53 -63.91
CA TRP A 68 10.20 -16.31 -64.16
C TRP A 68 11.71 -16.57 -64.09
N TRP A 69 12.23 -17.19 -63.02
CA TRP A 69 13.64 -17.56 -62.91
C TRP A 69 14.11 -18.42 -64.08
N PHE A 70 13.27 -19.38 -64.50
CA PHE A 70 13.52 -20.21 -65.68
C PHE A 70 13.64 -19.37 -66.96
N ALA A 71 12.67 -18.48 -67.21
CA ALA A 71 12.68 -17.62 -68.39
C ALA A 71 13.86 -16.62 -68.37
N THR A 72 14.18 -16.06 -67.21
CA THR A 72 15.29 -15.12 -67.03
C THR A 72 16.64 -15.79 -67.24
N ALA A 73 16.84 -17.00 -66.69
CA ALA A 73 18.04 -17.79 -66.93
C ALA A 73 18.21 -18.12 -68.43
N ALA A 74 17.12 -18.50 -69.11
CA ALA A 74 17.13 -18.76 -70.55
C ALA A 74 17.47 -17.50 -71.37
N GLN A 75 16.88 -16.33 -71.06
CA GLN A 75 17.18 -15.06 -71.73
C GLN A 75 18.63 -14.60 -71.49
N LEU A 76 19.14 -14.77 -70.28
CA LEU A 76 20.52 -14.42 -69.94
C LEU A 76 21.52 -15.32 -70.69
N ARG A 77 21.19 -16.62 -70.81
CA ARG A 77 21.96 -17.56 -71.62
C ARG A 77 21.94 -17.21 -73.11
N GLU A 78 20.76 -16.88 -73.65
CA GLU A 78 20.63 -16.44 -75.04
C GLU A 78 21.44 -15.17 -75.31
N ALA A 79 21.44 -14.21 -74.36
CA ALA A 79 22.27 -13.01 -74.45
C ALA A 79 23.77 -13.36 -74.44
N ALA A 80 24.20 -14.33 -73.61
CA ALA A 80 25.57 -14.82 -73.58
C ALA A 80 25.98 -15.54 -74.89
N GLU A 81 25.10 -16.34 -75.47
CA GLU A 81 25.32 -17.04 -76.75
C GLU A 81 25.35 -16.05 -77.93
N HIS A 82 24.49 -15.04 -77.92
CA HIS A 82 24.51 -13.94 -78.88
C HIS A 82 25.79 -13.13 -78.76
N PHE A 83 26.26 -12.84 -77.54
CA PHE A 83 27.56 -12.19 -77.34
C PHE A 83 28.72 -13.05 -77.86
N ALA A 84 28.72 -14.35 -77.58
CA ALA A 84 29.75 -15.28 -78.03
C ALA A 84 29.87 -15.37 -79.56
N SER A 85 28.76 -15.16 -80.27
CA SER A 85 28.71 -15.16 -81.75
C SER A 85 28.97 -13.79 -82.38
N THR A 86 28.43 -12.71 -81.82
CA THR A 86 28.45 -11.36 -82.44
C THR A 86 29.49 -10.40 -81.87
N GLN A 87 29.96 -10.63 -80.63
CA GLN A 87 30.88 -9.74 -79.89
C GLN A 87 30.33 -8.31 -79.67
N ASN A 88 29.01 -8.12 -79.74
CA ASN A 88 28.38 -6.82 -79.49
C ASN A 88 28.14 -6.59 -77.98
N VAL A 89 29.01 -5.80 -77.36
CA VAL A 89 28.98 -5.52 -75.92
C VAL A 89 27.77 -4.66 -75.53
N ASP A 90 27.51 -3.57 -76.25
CA ASP A 90 26.49 -2.57 -75.89
C ASP A 90 25.07 -3.18 -75.90
N LEU A 91 24.74 -3.96 -76.93
CA LEU A 91 23.45 -4.64 -77.04
C LEU A 91 23.24 -5.67 -75.93
N THR A 92 24.33 -6.34 -75.50
CA THR A 92 24.26 -7.35 -74.44
C THR A 92 24.11 -6.69 -73.07
N LEU A 93 24.79 -5.56 -72.84
CA LEU A 93 24.63 -4.76 -71.62
C LEU A 93 23.19 -4.22 -71.47
N GLU A 94 22.58 -3.72 -72.55
CA GLU A 94 21.19 -3.25 -72.52
C GLU A 94 20.20 -4.38 -72.13
N ARG A 95 20.42 -5.59 -72.67
CA ARG A 95 19.61 -6.77 -72.33
C ARG A 95 19.78 -7.19 -70.87
N VAL A 96 21.03 -7.23 -70.37
CA VAL A 96 21.32 -7.56 -68.96
C VAL A 96 20.72 -6.51 -68.01
N ALA A 97 20.81 -5.23 -68.34
CA ALA A 97 20.21 -4.15 -67.55
C ALA A 97 18.67 -4.23 -67.50
N THR A 98 18.04 -4.61 -68.62
CA THR A 98 16.59 -4.83 -68.68
C THR A 98 16.17 -5.99 -67.76
N ILE A 99 16.93 -7.08 -67.78
CA ILE A 99 16.72 -8.23 -66.88
C ILE A 99 16.88 -7.81 -65.40
N ASP A 100 17.89 -6.99 -65.05
CA ASP A 100 18.07 -6.50 -63.67
C ASP A 100 16.94 -5.56 -63.23
N ALA A 101 16.41 -4.75 -64.14
CA ALA A 101 15.27 -3.88 -63.87
C ALA A 101 13.97 -4.67 -63.61
N GLU A 102 13.74 -5.76 -64.36
CA GLU A 102 12.63 -6.69 -64.12
C GLU A 102 12.79 -7.44 -62.80
N ARG A 103 14.02 -7.83 -62.42
CA ARG A 103 14.32 -8.47 -61.12
C ARG A 103 13.90 -7.61 -59.93
N ARG A 104 14.20 -6.30 -59.95
CA ARG A 104 13.80 -5.38 -58.87
C ARG A 104 12.27 -5.24 -58.74
N ARG A 105 11.51 -5.68 -59.76
CA ARG A 105 10.04 -5.79 -59.69
C ARG A 105 9.56 -7.12 -59.06
N SER A 106 10.45 -7.98 -58.57
CA SER A 106 10.10 -9.30 -57.98
C SER A 106 10.44 -9.43 -56.48
N GLU A 107 10.54 -8.30 -55.75
CA GLU A 107 10.67 -8.24 -54.29
C GLU A 107 9.52 -8.93 -53.53
N PRO A 108 9.71 -9.34 -52.25
CA PRO A 108 8.73 -10.11 -51.47
C PRO A 108 7.34 -9.47 -51.43
N ASP A 109 6.31 -10.31 -51.48
CA ASP A 109 4.90 -9.94 -51.61
C ASP A 109 4.36 -9.06 -50.48
N ILE A 110 5.00 -9.13 -49.30
CA ILE A 110 4.61 -8.42 -48.08
C ILE A 110 5.83 -7.67 -47.54
N VAL A 111 5.68 -6.37 -47.36
CA VAL A 111 6.69 -5.51 -46.75
C VAL A 111 6.27 -5.16 -45.32
N ILE A 112 7.17 -5.38 -44.37
CA ILE A 112 6.98 -4.99 -42.97
C ILE A 112 7.85 -3.75 -42.74
N GLU A 113 7.22 -2.60 -42.55
CA GLU A 113 7.90 -1.32 -42.38
C GLU A 113 7.64 -0.77 -40.98
N SER A 114 8.70 -0.42 -40.27
CA SER A 114 8.58 0.32 -39.01
C SER A 114 8.15 1.75 -39.31
N ILE A 115 7.16 2.25 -38.56
CA ILE A 115 6.70 3.64 -38.71
C ILE A 115 7.70 4.56 -37.98
N PRO A 116 8.17 5.66 -38.60
CA PRO A 116 9.06 6.61 -37.95
C PRO A 116 8.46 7.15 -36.65
N VAL A 117 9.29 7.39 -35.62
CA VAL A 117 8.83 7.83 -34.29
C VAL A 117 7.96 9.08 -34.32
N ALA A 118 8.20 9.98 -35.27
CA ALA A 118 7.41 11.21 -35.44
C ALA A 118 5.98 10.97 -35.97
N GLU A 119 5.75 9.85 -36.66
CA GLU A 119 4.48 9.49 -37.29
C GLU A 119 3.76 8.36 -36.54
N ALA A 120 4.50 7.60 -35.74
CA ALA A 120 3.97 6.47 -34.98
C ALA A 120 3.02 6.95 -33.88
N ARG A 121 1.87 6.28 -33.77
CA ARG A 121 0.85 6.47 -32.73
C ARG A 121 1.33 5.94 -31.37
N PHE A 122 2.26 4.98 -31.39
CA PHE A 122 2.93 4.44 -30.22
C PHE A 122 4.31 3.87 -30.57
N ALA A 123 5.16 3.65 -29.56
CA ALA A 123 6.51 3.11 -29.76
C ALA A 123 6.47 1.73 -30.44
N LYS A 124 7.37 1.52 -31.40
CA LYS A 124 7.52 0.27 -32.19
C LYS A 124 6.33 -0.08 -33.08
N GLU A 125 5.44 0.86 -33.38
CA GLU A 125 4.41 0.64 -34.40
C GLU A 125 5.04 0.28 -35.76
N PHE A 126 4.35 -0.57 -36.52
CA PHE A 126 4.75 -0.99 -37.85
C PHE A 126 3.51 -1.16 -38.73
N ARG A 127 3.74 -1.24 -40.04
CA ARG A 127 2.72 -1.57 -41.04
C ARG A 127 3.13 -2.77 -41.87
N VAL A 128 2.13 -3.48 -42.38
CA VAL A 128 2.30 -4.63 -43.25
C VAL A 128 1.58 -4.34 -44.57
N ASP A 129 2.34 -4.08 -45.62
CA ASP A 129 1.82 -3.69 -46.94
C ASP A 129 1.99 -4.83 -47.97
N PRO A 130 0.88 -5.38 -48.52
CA PRO A 130 0.94 -6.34 -49.62
C PRO A 130 1.19 -5.59 -50.94
N ARG A 131 2.28 -5.87 -51.65
CA ARG A 131 2.65 -5.07 -52.84
C ARG A 131 2.22 -5.67 -54.19
N ARG A 132 1.94 -6.97 -54.33
CA ARG A 132 1.85 -7.58 -55.68
C ARG A 132 0.90 -8.77 -55.90
N CYS A 133 0.06 -9.17 -54.95
CA CYS A 133 -0.84 -10.32 -55.15
C CYS A 133 -2.24 -10.07 -54.55
N PRO A 134 -3.35 -10.46 -55.22
CA PRO A 134 -4.66 -10.52 -54.57
C PRO A 134 -4.60 -11.53 -53.43
N LEU A 135 -4.63 -11.01 -52.20
CA LEU A 135 -4.62 -11.82 -50.99
C LEU A 135 -5.86 -12.69 -50.93
N GLY A 136 -5.69 -13.97 -50.58
CA GLY A 136 -6.81 -14.86 -50.31
C GLY A 136 -7.59 -14.38 -49.09
N GLN A 137 -8.83 -14.82 -48.93
CA GLN A 137 -9.65 -14.47 -47.77
C GLN A 137 -8.94 -14.72 -46.42
N PRO A 138 -8.22 -15.86 -46.21
CA PRO A 138 -7.50 -16.09 -44.96
C PRO A 138 -6.38 -15.07 -44.69
N ASP A 139 -5.68 -14.63 -45.73
CA ASP A 139 -4.62 -13.63 -45.63
C ASP A 139 -5.20 -12.25 -45.28
N GLN A 140 -6.30 -11.89 -45.92
CA GLN A 140 -7.02 -10.64 -45.63
C GLN A 140 -7.58 -10.63 -44.20
N ASP A 141 -8.10 -11.76 -43.73
CA ASP A 141 -8.61 -11.89 -42.36
C ASP A 141 -7.49 -11.78 -41.33
N TYR A 142 -6.30 -12.32 -41.62
CA TYR A 142 -5.12 -12.12 -40.79
C TYR A 142 -4.68 -10.65 -40.75
N LEU A 143 -4.50 -10.00 -41.90
CA LEU A 143 -4.09 -8.59 -41.94
C LEU A 143 -5.12 -7.67 -41.27
N ARG A 144 -6.42 -7.96 -41.41
CA ARG A 144 -7.48 -7.26 -40.69
C ARG A 144 -7.31 -7.45 -39.18
N ALA A 145 -7.15 -8.68 -38.70
CA ALA A 145 -6.95 -8.95 -37.28
C ALA A 145 -5.70 -8.23 -36.73
N LEU A 146 -4.58 -8.28 -37.44
CA LEU A 146 -3.35 -7.59 -37.06
C LEU A 146 -3.56 -6.07 -36.93
N ASN A 147 -4.18 -5.45 -37.95
CA ASN A 147 -4.45 -4.01 -37.94
C ASN A 147 -5.44 -3.61 -36.83
N GLU A 148 -6.47 -4.43 -36.58
CA GLU A 148 -7.39 -4.23 -35.46
C GLU A 148 -6.67 -4.18 -34.12
N VAL A 149 -5.67 -5.06 -33.89
CA VAL A 149 -4.90 -5.02 -32.64
C VAL A 149 -4.01 -3.77 -32.58
N LEU A 150 -3.30 -3.42 -33.65
CA LEU A 150 -2.49 -2.19 -33.69
C LEU A 150 -3.34 -0.94 -33.41
N ASP A 151 -4.57 -0.89 -33.94
CA ASP A 151 -5.54 0.17 -33.65
C ASP A 151 -5.99 0.18 -32.19
N VAL A 152 -6.17 -0.99 -31.56
CA VAL A 152 -6.44 -1.09 -30.12
C VAL A 152 -5.28 -0.53 -29.29
N LEU A 153 -4.03 -0.88 -29.64
CA LEU A 153 -2.83 -0.37 -28.96
C LEU A 153 -2.73 1.17 -29.09
N ALA A 154 -2.99 1.70 -30.29
CA ALA A 154 -3.01 3.13 -30.55
C ALA A 154 -4.15 3.86 -29.82
N ALA A 155 -5.34 3.25 -29.76
CA ALA A 155 -6.48 3.80 -29.02
C ALA A 155 -6.23 3.84 -27.51
N ASP A 156 -5.43 2.92 -26.96
CA ASP A 156 -5.08 2.89 -25.55
C ASP A 156 -4.28 4.13 -25.11
N VAL A 157 -3.38 4.61 -25.96
CA VAL A 157 -2.61 5.86 -25.75
C VAL A 157 -3.53 7.05 -25.56
N LYS A 158 -4.61 7.12 -26.36
CA LYS A 158 -5.59 8.20 -26.24
C LYS A 158 -6.32 8.18 -24.90
N LYS A 159 -6.47 7.00 -24.27
CA LYS A 159 -7.10 6.86 -22.94
C LYS A 159 -6.21 7.31 -21.79
N GLU A 160 -4.91 7.51 -22.02
CA GLU A 160 -3.95 7.95 -21.00
C GLU A 160 -4.13 9.40 -20.57
N LYS A 161 -4.81 10.21 -21.38
CA LYS A 161 -5.12 11.61 -21.10
C LYS A 161 -6.61 11.81 -20.82
N LYS A 162 -6.92 12.75 -19.94
CA LYS A 162 -8.30 13.26 -19.75
C LYS A 162 -8.64 14.27 -20.85
N SER A 163 -9.90 14.71 -20.89
CA SER A 163 -10.37 15.71 -21.85
C SER A 163 -9.65 17.06 -21.74
N ASP A 164 -9.08 17.36 -20.57
CA ASP A 164 -8.30 18.57 -20.29
C ASP A 164 -6.80 18.42 -20.62
N GLY A 165 -6.38 17.25 -21.15
CA GLY A 165 -4.99 16.95 -21.48
C GLY A 165 -4.13 16.50 -20.30
N SER A 166 -4.65 16.51 -19.07
CA SER A 166 -3.94 16.02 -17.89
C SER A 166 -3.81 14.48 -17.91
N PRO A 167 -2.75 13.91 -17.31
CA PRO A 167 -2.60 12.48 -17.17
C PRO A 167 -3.78 11.87 -16.41
N ARG A 168 -4.34 10.79 -16.95
CA ARG A 168 -5.40 10.01 -16.30
C ARG A 168 -4.84 9.06 -15.25
N TYR A 169 -3.60 8.60 -15.43
CA TYR A 169 -2.93 7.62 -14.59
C TYR A 169 -1.62 8.18 -14.03
N SER A 170 -1.06 7.52 -13.01
CA SER A 170 0.26 7.87 -12.49
C SER A 170 1.37 7.54 -13.49
N ASP A 171 2.51 8.22 -13.39
CA ASP A 171 3.66 8.01 -14.28
C ASP A 171 4.14 6.56 -14.30
N ALA A 172 4.09 5.87 -13.15
CA ALA A 172 4.44 4.46 -13.04
C ALA A 172 3.49 3.58 -13.86
N VAL A 173 2.18 3.82 -13.78
CA VAL A 173 1.19 3.09 -14.59
C VAL A 173 1.34 3.40 -16.07
N LEU A 174 1.63 4.65 -16.44
CA LEU A 174 1.87 5.02 -17.84
C LEU A 174 3.09 4.30 -18.42
N ARG A 175 4.19 4.17 -17.65
CA ARG A 175 5.38 3.41 -18.06
C ARG A 175 5.06 1.95 -18.30
N GLU A 176 4.38 1.28 -17.38
CA GLU A 176 4.01 -0.13 -17.54
C GLU A 176 3.06 -0.37 -18.72
N ARG A 177 2.10 0.53 -18.94
CA ARG A 177 1.23 0.46 -20.13
C ARG A 177 2.03 0.60 -21.43
N ALA A 178 3.05 1.45 -21.46
CA ALA A 178 3.95 1.57 -22.61
C ALA A 178 4.75 0.27 -22.84
N VAL A 179 5.30 -0.35 -21.79
CA VAL A 179 6.01 -1.63 -21.86
C VAL A 179 5.11 -2.74 -22.41
N TYR A 180 3.88 -2.86 -21.92
CA TYR A 180 2.93 -3.86 -22.43
C TYR A 180 2.52 -3.63 -23.88
N ARG A 181 2.39 -2.36 -24.31
CA ARG A 181 2.15 -2.01 -25.71
C ARG A 181 3.32 -2.40 -26.60
N GLU A 182 4.54 -2.10 -26.20
CA GLU A 182 5.74 -2.45 -26.96
C GLU A 182 5.91 -3.96 -27.07
N ALA A 183 5.69 -4.71 -25.98
CA ALA A 183 5.75 -6.18 -26.01
C ALA A 183 4.70 -6.77 -26.95
N ALA A 184 3.46 -6.27 -26.91
CA ALA A 184 2.41 -6.71 -27.84
C ALA A 184 2.75 -6.38 -29.30
N ALA A 185 3.34 -5.21 -29.56
CA ALA A 185 3.76 -4.81 -30.90
C ALA A 185 4.90 -5.68 -31.43
N ASP A 186 5.86 -6.05 -30.58
CA ASP A 186 6.95 -6.95 -30.96
C ASP A 186 6.44 -8.37 -31.23
N GLU A 187 5.52 -8.91 -30.42
CA GLU A 187 4.87 -10.20 -30.67
C GLU A 187 4.12 -10.19 -32.03
N LEU A 188 3.37 -9.12 -32.34
CA LEU A 188 2.70 -8.98 -33.65
C LEU A 188 3.69 -8.83 -34.82
N ARG A 189 4.83 -8.18 -34.61
CA ARG A 189 5.87 -8.02 -35.64
C ARG A 189 6.50 -9.38 -35.96
N GLU A 190 6.76 -10.20 -34.96
CA GLU A 190 7.23 -11.58 -35.15
C GLU A 190 6.19 -12.42 -35.90
N ASP A 191 4.89 -12.28 -35.59
CA ASP A 191 3.81 -12.94 -36.35
C ASP A 191 3.79 -12.48 -37.81
N ALA A 192 4.03 -11.20 -38.10
CA ALA A 192 4.16 -10.69 -39.47
C ALA A 192 5.39 -11.26 -40.19
N ILE A 193 6.52 -11.42 -39.49
CA ILE A 193 7.72 -12.08 -40.03
C ILE A 193 7.42 -13.56 -40.33
N ASN A 194 6.67 -14.25 -39.46
CA ASN A 194 6.28 -15.64 -39.63
C ASN A 194 5.25 -15.82 -40.76
N PHE A 195 4.37 -14.84 -40.96
CA PHE A 195 3.49 -14.76 -42.13
C PHE A 195 4.31 -14.72 -43.42
N ARG A 196 5.33 -13.85 -43.48
CA ARG A 196 6.24 -13.77 -44.62
C ARG A 196 7.01 -15.06 -44.88
N LYS A 197 7.24 -15.89 -43.84
CA LYS A 197 7.89 -17.21 -43.93
C LYS A 197 6.92 -18.37 -44.29
N GLY A 198 5.65 -18.05 -44.59
CA GLY A 198 4.66 -19.05 -45.02
C GLY A 198 3.88 -19.74 -43.89
N THR A 199 3.80 -19.12 -42.70
CA THR A 199 2.94 -19.65 -41.62
C THR A 199 1.46 -19.45 -41.97
N ALA A 200 0.61 -20.43 -41.61
CA ALA A 200 -0.81 -20.42 -41.96
C ALA A 200 -1.54 -19.16 -41.41
N PRO A 201 -2.22 -18.38 -42.27
CA PRO A 201 -2.86 -17.12 -41.87
C PRO A 201 -3.91 -17.27 -40.77
N VAL A 202 -4.64 -18.39 -40.77
CA VAL A 202 -5.68 -18.71 -39.76
C VAL A 202 -5.10 -18.84 -38.36
N VAL A 203 -3.89 -19.42 -38.24
CA VAL A 203 -3.18 -19.55 -36.97
C VAL A 203 -2.73 -18.17 -36.48
N LEU A 204 -2.15 -17.37 -37.38
CA LEU A 204 -1.68 -16.02 -37.07
C LEU A 204 -2.83 -15.05 -36.72
N ALA A 205 -3.98 -15.17 -37.37
CA ALA A 205 -5.17 -14.38 -37.03
C ALA A 205 -5.68 -14.72 -35.62
N SER A 206 -5.60 -16.00 -35.24
CA SER A 206 -5.94 -16.45 -33.88
C SER A 206 -4.94 -15.95 -32.85
N ASN A 207 -3.64 -15.97 -33.18
CA ASN A 207 -2.58 -15.42 -32.33
C ASN A 207 -2.75 -13.91 -32.12
N ALA A 208 -3.04 -13.13 -33.17
CA ALA A 208 -3.30 -11.70 -33.03
C ALA A 208 -4.44 -11.42 -32.03
N ARG A 209 -5.55 -12.18 -32.12
CA ARG A 209 -6.66 -12.08 -31.15
C ARG A 209 -6.24 -12.47 -29.74
N PHE A 210 -5.41 -13.51 -29.60
CA PHE A 210 -4.84 -13.91 -28.32
C PHE A 210 -3.96 -12.82 -27.71
N ILE A 211 -3.06 -12.22 -28.50
CA ILE A 211 -2.20 -11.10 -28.08
C ILE A 211 -3.06 -9.92 -27.60
N ASN A 212 -4.13 -9.58 -28.32
CA ASN A 212 -5.09 -8.55 -27.90
C ASN A 212 -5.76 -8.90 -26.55
N GLY A 213 -6.21 -10.14 -26.37
CA GLY A 213 -6.80 -10.60 -25.11
C GLY A 213 -5.81 -10.52 -23.94
N LYS A 214 -4.58 -11.00 -24.15
CA LYS A 214 -3.47 -10.93 -23.19
C LYS A 214 -3.15 -9.48 -22.81
N TYR A 215 -3.02 -8.60 -23.80
CA TYR A 215 -2.76 -7.18 -23.61
C TYR A 215 -3.87 -6.49 -22.81
N ARG A 216 -5.14 -6.68 -23.19
CA ARG A 216 -6.28 -6.11 -22.46
C ARG A 216 -6.32 -6.60 -21.01
N GLY A 217 -6.13 -7.90 -20.79
CA GLY A 217 -6.07 -8.47 -19.44
C GLY A 217 -4.91 -7.95 -18.59
N LEU A 218 -3.79 -7.53 -19.19
CA LEU A 218 -2.71 -6.85 -18.47
C LEU A 218 -3.07 -5.40 -18.14
N VAL A 219 -3.62 -4.66 -19.10
CA VAL A 219 -4.03 -3.25 -18.91
C VAL A 219 -5.16 -3.13 -17.89
N ASP A 220 -6.16 -4.01 -17.93
CA ASP A 220 -7.27 -4.02 -16.97
C ASP A 220 -6.77 -4.28 -15.55
N ARG A 221 -5.77 -5.16 -15.39
CA ARG A 221 -5.13 -5.45 -14.09
C ARG A 221 -4.31 -4.28 -13.55
N LEU A 222 -3.73 -3.43 -14.40
CA LEU A 222 -3.06 -2.19 -13.95
C LEU A 222 -4.05 -1.20 -13.32
N GLY A 223 -5.34 -1.29 -13.66
CA GLY A 223 -6.40 -0.53 -12.99
C GLY A 223 -6.79 -1.06 -11.61
N GLY A 224 -6.29 -2.25 -11.23
CA GLY A 224 -6.54 -2.87 -9.93
C GLY A 224 -5.89 -2.08 -8.79
N ARG A 225 -6.63 -1.93 -7.69
CA ARG A 225 -6.14 -1.30 -6.45
C ARG A 225 -5.52 -2.37 -5.56
N LEU A 226 -4.32 -2.12 -5.05
CA LEU A 226 -3.67 -3.08 -4.14
C LEU A 226 -4.42 -3.21 -2.82
N PHE A 227 -4.94 -2.11 -2.28
CA PHE A 227 -5.76 -2.11 -1.08
C PHE A 227 -7.23 -1.88 -1.43
N ALA A 228 -8.12 -2.57 -0.73
CA ALA A 228 -9.57 -2.37 -0.80
C ALA A 228 -10.09 -2.00 0.59
N VAL A 229 -10.57 -0.78 0.75
CA VAL A 229 -11.04 -0.21 2.01
C VAL A 229 -12.56 -0.32 2.08
N ASN A 230 -13.06 -1.13 3.00
CA ASN A 230 -14.49 -1.39 3.17
C ASN A 230 -14.94 -1.06 4.59
N ILE A 231 -15.98 -0.25 4.71
CA ILE A 231 -16.60 0.04 6.01
C ILE A 231 -17.58 -1.07 6.34
N LYS A 232 -17.47 -1.63 7.54
CA LYS A 232 -18.47 -2.55 8.08
C LYS A 232 -19.56 -1.73 8.77
N TYR A 233 -20.79 -1.91 8.29
CA TYR A 233 -21.97 -1.30 8.89
C TYR A 233 -22.73 -2.30 9.74
N GLU A 234 -23.26 -1.84 10.86
CA GLU A 234 -24.26 -2.56 11.65
C GLU A 234 -25.56 -1.77 11.69
N LYS A 235 -26.69 -2.45 11.47
CA LYS A 235 -28.02 -1.86 11.67
C LYS A 235 -28.28 -1.75 13.16
N ARG A 236 -28.39 -0.52 13.65
CA ARG A 236 -28.84 -0.22 15.02
C ARG A 236 -29.88 0.89 14.95
N ASP A 237 -31.03 0.66 15.60
CA ASP A 237 -32.15 1.62 15.63
C ASP A 237 -32.61 2.08 14.23
N GLY A 238 -32.58 1.16 13.26
CA GLY A 238 -32.99 1.42 11.87
C GLY A 238 -31.99 2.24 11.03
N LYS A 239 -30.82 2.59 11.57
CA LYS A 239 -29.75 3.31 10.86
C LYS A 239 -28.50 2.44 10.72
N ASP A 240 -27.80 2.63 9.61
CA ASP A 240 -26.51 1.99 9.36
C ASP A 240 -25.40 2.79 10.06
N VAL A 241 -24.79 2.17 11.06
CA VAL A 241 -23.71 2.76 11.87
C VAL A 241 -22.40 2.09 11.45
N ALA A 242 -21.40 2.88 11.08
CA ALA A 242 -20.06 2.38 10.79
C ALA A 242 -19.40 1.93 12.11
N VAL A 243 -19.09 0.63 12.20
CA VAL A 243 -18.55 0.02 13.43
C VAL A 243 -17.11 -0.41 13.31
N ASP A 244 -16.63 -0.64 12.09
CA ASP A 244 -15.32 -1.22 11.82
C ASP A 244 -14.86 -0.91 10.40
N LEU A 245 -13.55 -0.99 10.15
CA LEU A 245 -12.90 -0.74 8.87
C LEU A 245 -12.12 -1.99 8.47
N LYS A 246 -12.56 -2.64 7.39
CA LYS A 246 -11.88 -3.79 6.80
C LYS A 246 -11.03 -3.34 5.63
N ILE A 247 -9.72 -3.56 5.73
CA ILE A 247 -8.77 -3.28 4.66
C ILE A 247 -8.28 -4.63 4.11
N GLY A 248 -8.63 -4.93 2.87
CA GLY A 248 -8.16 -6.12 2.15
C GLY A 248 -6.98 -5.79 1.24
N VAL A 249 -6.12 -6.79 0.99
CA VAL A 249 -5.03 -6.70 0.01
C VAL A 249 -5.38 -7.59 -1.18
N ASN A 250 -5.35 -7.04 -2.39
CA ASN A 250 -5.59 -7.78 -3.61
C ASN A 250 -4.27 -8.39 -4.11
N GLU A 251 -4.24 -9.72 -4.26
CA GLU A 251 -3.06 -10.47 -4.72
C GLU A 251 -3.00 -10.58 -6.25
N GLY A 252 -1.81 -10.83 -6.79
CA GLY A 252 -1.62 -11.13 -8.22
C GLY A 252 -1.73 -9.94 -9.17
N LEU A 253 -1.61 -8.72 -8.64
CA LEU A 253 -1.56 -7.50 -9.45
C LEU A 253 -0.19 -7.31 -10.11
N PRO A 254 -0.12 -6.74 -11.31
CA PRO A 254 1.14 -6.37 -11.95
C PRO A 254 1.79 -5.14 -11.28
N PRO A 255 3.12 -4.95 -11.43
CA PRO A 255 3.79 -3.71 -11.04
C PRO A 255 3.07 -2.48 -11.62
N PRO A 256 2.99 -1.35 -10.89
CA PRO A 256 3.60 -1.06 -9.58
C PRO A 256 2.72 -1.46 -8.37
N ASN A 257 1.59 -2.13 -8.59
CA ASN A 257 0.63 -2.48 -7.54
C ASN A 257 0.76 -3.94 -7.09
N ASP A 258 1.87 -4.61 -7.40
CA ASP A 258 2.15 -6.01 -7.08
C ASP A 258 2.54 -6.21 -5.61
N THR A 259 3.24 -5.23 -5.03
CA THR A 259 3.72 -5.29 -3.65
C THR A 259 3.42 -3.98 -2.90
N PRO A 260 3.02 -4.04 -1.62
CA PRO A 260 2.76 -2.84 -0.85
C PRO A 260 4.08 -2.15 -0.52
N SER A 261 4.21 -0.89 -0.91
CA SER A 261 5.37 -0.07 -0.55
C SER A 261 5.50 0.07 0.98
N VAL A 262 6.73 0.25 1.47
CA VAL A 262 7.01 0.44 2.91
C VAL A 262 6.15 1.56 3.50
N GLU A 263 5.96 2.65 2.75
CA GLU A 263 5.14 3.78 3.18
C GLU A 263 3.65 3.44 3.33
N LYS A 264 3.10 2.61 2.44
CA LYS A 264 1.72 2.12 2.52
C LYS A 264 1.55 1.09 3.63
N GLN A 265 2.54 0.23 3.86
CA GLN A 265 2.54 -0.70 4.99
C GLN A 265 2.53 0.04 6.33
N ASP A 266 3.40 1.05 6.49
CA ASP A 266 3.44 1.90 7.68
C ASP A 266 2.10 2.62 7.89
N LEU A 267 1.52 3.20 6.84
CA LEU A 267 0.20 3.82 6.93
C LEU A 267 -0.90 2.82 7.32
N TYR A 268 -0.88 1.61 6.77
CA TYR A 268 -1.82 0.54 7.14
C TYR A 268 -1.76 0.23 8.63
N VAL A 269 -0.56 0.01 9.18
CA VAL A 269 -0.36 -0.27 10.61
C VAL A 269 -0.84 0.88 11.48
N GLN A 270 -0.57 2.13 11.08
CA GLN A 270 -1.00 3.29 11.84
C GLN A 270 -2.52 3.49 11.83
N ILE A 271 -3.20 3.17 10.73
CA ILE A 271 -4.66 3.21 10.61
C ILE A 271 -5.29 2.11 11.47
N ASP A 272 -4.73 0.90 11.45
CA ASP A 272 -5.21 -0.23 12.24
C ASP A 272 -5.08 0.01 13.74
N ASN A 273 -3.94 0.55 14.18
CA ASN A 273 -3.75 1.01 15.56
C ASN A 273 -4.78 2.10 15.93
N ALA A 274 -4.97 3.11 15.07
CA ALA A 274 -5.95 4.17 15.32
C ALA A 274 -7.38 3.62 15.45
N MET A 275 -7.76 2.67 14.60
CA MET A 275 -9.05 1.99 14.68
C MET A 275 -9.21 1.24 16.01
N THR A 276 -8.18 0.50 16.41
CA THR A 276 -8.17 -0.27 17.66
C THR A 276 -8.38 0.64 18.87
N VAL A 277 -7.63 1.75 18.95
CA VAL A 277 -7.74 2.71 20.05
C VAL A 277 -9.12 3.38 20.07
N ILE A 278 -9.61 3.86 18.92
CA ILE A 278 -10.94 4.50 18.82
C ILE A 278 -12.04 3.51 19.22
N GLY A 279 -11.97 2.28 18.73
CA GLY A 279 -12.90 1.20 19.06
C GLY A 279 -12.90 0.87 20.55
N ALA A 280 -11.72 0.74 21.16
CA ALA A 280 -11.56 0.48 22.59
C ALA A 280 -12.17 1.61 23.44
N VAL A 281 -11.85 2.87 23.14
CA VAL A 281 -12.38 4.03 23.86
C VAL A 281 -13.91 4.13 23.70
N CYS A 282 -14.45 3.92 22.50
CA CYS A 282 -15.90 3.96 22.28
C CYS A 282 -16.62 2.83 23.02
N ARG A 283 -16.03 1.63 23.04
CA ARG A 283 -16.56 0.48 23.79
C ARG A 283 -16.59 0.76 25.29
N GLN A 284 -15.50 1.30 25.84
CA GLN A 284 -15.43 1.74 27.24
C GLN A 284 -16.48 2.81 27.55
N LEU A 285 -16.70 3.77 26.65
CA LEU A 285 -17.77 4.77 26.79
C LEU A 285 -19.17 4.15 26.77
N GLU A 286 -19.39 3.07 26.01
CA GLU A 286 -20.67 2.34 25.98
C GLU A 286 -20.93 1.52 27.25
N GLU A 287 -19.86 0.94 27.83
CA GLU A 287 -19.90 0.15 29.07
C GLU A 287 -19.99 1.01 30.35
N ARG A 288 -19.54 2.28 30.28
CA ARG A 288 -19.69 3.27 31.36
C ARG A 288 -21.17 3.58 31.60
N THR A 289 -21.79 2.76 32.43
CA THR A 289 -23.16 2.94 32.89
C THR A 289 -23.20 4.09 33.92
N PRO A 290 -23.90 5.21 33.68
CA PRO A 290 -24.22 6.15 34.77
C PRO A 290 -25.05 5.43 35.85
N VAL A 291 -25.08 6.02 37.05
CA VAL A 291 -25.76 5.51 38.26
C VAL A 291 -27.07 4.78 37.90
N PRO A 292 -27.32 3.56 38.43
CA PRO A 292 -28.35 2.60 37.96
C PRO A 292 -29.81 3.10 37.94
N TYR A 293 -30.09 4.32 38.41
CA TYR A 293 -31.42 4.90 38.55
C TYR A 293 -31.87 5.82 37.40
N ARG A 294 -31.06 6.05 36.34
CA ARG A 294 -31.45 6.90 35.19
C ARG A 294 -31.27 6.21 33.84
N VAL A 295 -32.29 5.49 33.40
CA VAL A 295 -32.33 4.74 32.12
C VAL A 295 -32.06 5.66 30.91
N ASP A 296 -32.62 6.87 30.89
CA ASP A 296 -32.45 7.82 29.78
C ASP A 296 -31.00 8.30 29.63
N ALA A 297 -30.28 8.44 30.75
CA ALA A 297 -28.88 8.85 30.75
C ALA A 297 -27.97 7.73 30.19
N ILE A 298 -28.32 6.46 30.45
CA ILE A 298 -27.62 5.30 29.91
C ILE A 298 -27.82 5.23 28.39
N ALA A 299 -29.07 5.38 27.93
CA ALA A 299 -29.38 5.37 26.50
C ALA A 299 -28.67 6.50 25.75
N ALA A 300 -28.66 7.72 26.30
CA ALA A 300 -27.98 8.87 25.71
C ALA A 300 -26.45 8.69 25.64
N ALA A 301 -25.83 8.10 26.67
CA ALA A 301 -24.39 7.81 26.67
C ALA A 301 -24.01 6.77 25.61
N LYS A 302 -24.77 5.68 25.50
CA LYS A 302 -24.57 4.65 24.47
C LYS A 302 -24.75 5.20 23.06
N GLN A 303 -25.80 6.01 22.84
CA GLN A 303 -26.05 6.63 21.55
C GLN A 303 -24.90 7.57 21.15
N ARG A 304 -24.36 8.34 22.11
CA ARG A 304 -23.20 9.21 21.86
C ARG A 304 -21.95 8.41 21.49
N ALA A 305 -21.63 7.34 22.23
CA ALA A 305 -20.48 6.49 21.93
C ALA A 305 -20.57 5.92 20.51
N ARG A 306 -21.76 5.49 20.11
CA ARG A 306 -22.03 4.99 18.75
C ARG A 306 -21.89 6.06 17.67
N SER A 307 -22.43 7.27 17.90
CA SER A 307 -22.28 8.36 16.93
C SER A 307 -20.82 8.79 16.75
N LEU A 308 -20.05 8.72 17.83
CA LEU A 308 -18.64 9.06 17.83
C LEU A 308 -17.84 8.00 17.04
N LEU A 309 -18.11 6.72 17.29
CA LEU A 309 -17.53 5.63 16.53
C LEU A 309 -17.82 5.79 15.02
N ASP A 310 -19.07 6.03 14.63
CA ASP A 310 -19.45 6.23 13.22
C ASP A 310 -18.69 7.39 12.56
N GLU A 311 -18.60 8.55 13.24
CA GLU A 311 -17.89 9.72 12.73
C GLU A 311 -16.40 9.40 12.47
N TYR A 312 -15.72 8.83 13.45
CA TYR A 312 -14.28 8.59 13.37
C TYR A 312 -13.92 7.41 12.46
N VAL A 313 -14.75 6.36 12.39
CA VAL A 313 -14.57 5.25 11.43
C VAL A 313 -14.71 5.76 9.99
N ARG A 314 -15.69 6.63 9.71
CA ARG A 314 -15.83 7.24 8.37
C ARG A 314 -14.64 8.13 8.02
N LYS A 315 -14.14 8.93 8.96
CA LYS A 315 -12.93 9.74 8.76
C LYS A 315 -11.70 8.86 8.48
N LEU A 316 -11.51 7.79 9.25
CA LEU A 316 -10.44 6.80 9.02
C LEU A 316 -10.57 6.13 7.65
N ALA A 317 -11.78 5.76 7.23
CA ALA A 317 -12.03 5.18 5.92
C ALA A 317 -11.67 6.16 4.79
N GLY A 318 -11.98 7.45 4.95
CA GLY A 318 -11.56 8.49 4.00
C GLY A 318 -10.04 8.63 3.90
N ILE A 319 -9.34 8.59 5.04
CA ILE A 319 -7.87 8.63 5.09
C ILE A 319 -7.26 7.38 4.45
N ALA A 320 -7.81 6.20 4.75
CA ALA A 320 -7.41 4.93 4.17
C ALA A 320 -7.64 4.91 2.65
N GLY A 321 -8.79 5.39 2.17
CA GLY A 321 -9.07 5.54 0.74
C GLY A 321 -8.08 6.48 0.04
N LEU A 322 -7.73 7.60 0.68
CA LEU A 322 -6.81 8.59 0.11
C LEU A 322 -5.36 8.07 0.00
N GLY A 323 -4.88 7.36 1.02
CA GLY A 323 -3.48 6.93 1.11
C GLY A 323 -3.19 5.49 0.66
N LEU A 324 -4.07 4.54 0.98
CA LEU A 324 -3.88 3.13 0.64
C LEU A 324 -4.36 2.82 -0.77
N GLU A 325 -5.58 3.24 -1.12
CA GLU A 325 -6.11 3.09 -2.48
C GLU A 325 -5.56 4.14 -3.44
N GLY A 326 -5.42 5.37 -2.96
CA GLY A 326 -4.88 6.49 -3.73
C GLY A 326 -3.35 6.58 -3.75
N PRO A 327 -2.81 7.59 -4.46
CA PRO A 327 -1.38 7.85 -4.52
C PRO A 327 -0.88 8.78 -3.39
N HIS A 328 -1.75 9.33 -2.55
CA HIS A 328 -1.43 10.45 -1.64
C HIS A 328 -1.11 9.99 -0.20
N VAL A 329 -0.09 9.15 -0.05
CA VAL A 329 0.30 8.57 1.25
C VAL A 329 0.69 9.64 2.27
N ASP A 330 1.48 10.64 1.88
CA ASP A 330 1.93 11.71 2.81
C ASP A 330 0.77 12.57 3.33
N LEU A 331 -0.18 12.86 2.46
CA LEU A 331 -1.38 13.62 2.83
C LEU A 331 -2.23 12.81 3.81
N ALA A 332 -2.38 11.50 3.56
CA ALA A 332 -3.08 10.60 4.46
C ALA A 332 -2.39 10.50 5.84
N LYS A 333 -1.05 10.42 5.89
CA LYS A 333 -0.30 10.43 7.16
C LYS A 333 -0.54 11.71 7.95
N LYS A 334 -0.48 12.88 7.31
CA LYS A 334 -0.78 14.18 7.95
C LYS A 334 -2.23 14.25 8.44
N ALA A 335 -3.19 13.78 7.64
CA ALA A 335 -4.60 13.72 8.02
C ALA A 335 -4.83 12.77 9.21
N LEU A 336 -4.11 11.64 9.27
CA LEU A 336 -4.17 10.71 10.40
C LEU A 336 -3.65 11.34 11.69
N ILE A 337 -2.52 12.06 11.63
CA ILE A 337 -2.00 12.81 12.77
C ILE A 337 -3.02 13.86 13.23
N GLY A 338 -3.62 14.60 12.30
CA GLY A 338 -4.69 15.56 12.61
C GLY A 338 -5.89 14.89 13.28
N LEU A 339 -6.32 13.73 12.79
CA LEU A 339 -7.42 12.97 13.37
C LEU A 339 -7.12 12.48 14.80
N LYS A 340 -5.91 11.96 15.03
CA LYS A 340 -5.45 11.52 16.36
C LYS A 340 -5.45 12.69 17.35
N LEU A 341 -4.96 13.85 16.93
CA LEU A 341 -4.96 15.07 17.75
C LEU A 341 -6.39 15.58 18.02
N GLU A 342 -7.27 15.56 17.02
CA GLU A 342 -8.68 15.94 17.19
C GLU A 342 -9.38 15.02 18.19
N PHE A 343 -9.19 13.70 18.05
CA PHE A 343 -9.77 12.70 18.95
C PHE A 343 -9.25 12.84 20.38
N ALA A 344 -7.93 12.88 20.55
CA ALA A 344 -7.30 13.05 21.86
C ALA A 344 -7.72 14.37 22.52
N GLY A 345 -7.71 15.48 21.78
CA GLY A 345 -8.12 16.79 22.30
C GLY A 345 -9.58 16.84 22.76
N ARG A 346 -10.50 16.16 22.07
CA ARG A 346 -11.92 16.12 22.44
C ARG A 346 -12.22 15.18 23.59
N GLU A 347 -11.64 13.98 23.59
CA GLU A 347 -12.04 12.92 24.52
C GLU A 347 -11.14 12.82 25.75
N ALA A 348 -9.83 13.14 25.67
CA ALA A 348 -8.95 13.07 26.84
C ALA A 348 -9.41 14.01 27.96
N GLY A 349 -9.85 15.23 27.61
CA GLY A 349 -10.38 16.19 28.59
C GLY A 349 -11.66 15.70 29.26
N ARG A 350 -12.56 15.07 28.50
CA ARG A 350 -13.84 14.54 29.02
C ARG A 350 -13.63 13.33 29.91
N ILE A 351 -12.84 12.36 29.46
CA ILE A 351 -12.50 11.15 30.20
C ILE A 351 -11.89 11.53 31.55
N LYS A 352 -10.94 12.48 31.56
CA LYS A 352 -10.36 13.00 32.80
C LYS A 352 -11.42 13.63 33.70
N ASN A 353 -12.24 14.53 33.15
CA ASN A 353 -13.23 15.25 33.95
C ASN A 353 -14.26 14.30 34.60
N ASP A 354 -14.69 13.27 33.88
CA ASP A 354 -15.60 12.27 34.41
C ASP A 354 -14.93 11.41 35.50
N TYR A 355 -13.67 11.00 35.30
CA TYR A 355 -12.91 10.30 36.33
C TYR A 355 -12.71 11.16 37.58
N VAL A 356 -12.29 12.43 37.43
CA VAL A 356 -12.08 13.37 38.54
C VAL A 356 -13.37 13.64 39.31
N ARG A 357 -14.53 13.72 38.63
CA ARG A 357 -15.84 13.85 39.28
C ARG A 357 -16.20 12.62 40.10
N ARG A 358 -16.02 11.42 39.53
CA ARG A 358 -16.32 10.16 40.23
C ARG A 358 -15.39 9.94 41.42
N LEU A 359 -14.09 10.17 41.25
CA LEU A 359 -13.12 10.15 42.33
C LEU A 359 -13.46 11.18 43.41
N GLY A 360 -13.86 12.40 43.02
CA GLY A 360 -14.30 13.44 43.94
C GLY A 360 -15.54 13.07 44.74
N ALA A 361 -16.53 12.42 44.12
CA ALA A 361 -17.73 11.95 44.81
C ALA A 361 -17.40 10.88 45.88
N TRP A 362 -16.56 9.90 45.53
CA TRP A 362 -16.08 8.92 46.50
C TRP A 362 -15.22 9.56 47.59
N ALA A 363 -14.29 10.45 47.22
CA ALA A 363 -13.45 11.17 48.18
C ALA A 363 -14.30 11.99 49.17
N ALA A 364 -15.34 12.67 48.69
CA ALA A 364 -16.29 13.38 49.53
C ALA A 364 -17.07 12.44 50.45
N LEU A 365 -17.51 11.28 49.95
CA LEU A 365 -18.20 10.28 50.76
C LEU A 365 -17.31 9.76 51.90
N PHE A 366 -16.06 9.39 51.60
CA PHE A 366 -15.08 8.96 52.62
C PHE A 366 -14.75 10.10 53.59
N PHE A 367 -14.54 11.32 53.08
CA PHE A 367 -14.28 12.50 53.90
C PHE A 367 -15.41 12.77 54.90
N ILE A 368 -16.67 12.81 54.42
CA ILE A 368 -17.85 12.99 55.27
C ILE A 368 -17.99 11.82 56.25
N GLY A 369 -17.79 10.58 55.78
CA GLY A 369 -17.86 9.38 56.62
C GLY A 369 -16.87 9.44 57.81
N PHE A 370 -15.62 9.81 57.55
CA PHE A 370 -14.61 9.98 58.60
C PHE A 370 -14.89 11.17 59.52
N LEU A 371 -15.42 12.28 59.01
CA LEU A 371 -15.83 13.42 59.83
C LEU A 371 -17.01 13.08 60.75
N VAL A 372 -18.02 12.37 60.24
CA VAL A 372 -19.16 11.90 61.04
C VAL A 372 -18.69 10.91 62.11
N ALA A 373 -17.81 9.97 61.76
CA ALA A 373 -17.22 9.05 62.74
C ALA A 373 -16.42 9.80 63.84
N TYR A 374 -15.62 10.81 63.47
CA TYR A 374 -14.91 11.66 64.41
C TYR A 374 -15.87 12.46 65.32
N ALA A 375 -16.92 13.05 64.74
CA ALA A 375 -17.93 13.82 65.49
C ALA A 375 -18.72 12.93 66.45
N ALA A 376 -19.05 11.69 66.05
CA ALA A 376 -19.72 10.72 66.91
C ALA A 376 -18.85 10.31 68.11
N ILE A 377 -17.55 10.07 67.90
CA ILE A 377 -16.60 9.73 68.98
C ILE A 377 -16.37 10.94 69.91
N ARG A 378 -16.31 12.16 69.36
CA ARG A 378 -16.13 13.40 70.14
C ARG A 378 -17.39 13.82 70.91
N GLY A 379 -18.54 13.71 70.26
CA GLY A 379 -19.86 14.08 70.79
C GLY A 379 -20.47 13.02 71.71
N GLY A 380 -19.97 11.78 71.63
CA GLY A 380 -20.13 10.76 72.66
C GLY A 380 -19.36 11.14 73.92
N THR A 381 -19.73 12.26 74.56
CA THR A 381 -19.34 12.52 75.94
C THR A 381 -19.96 11.44 76.81
N CYS A 382 -19.17 10.42 77.15
CA CYS A 382 -19.21 9.85 78.50
C CYS A 382 -18.88 11.04 79.44
N SER A 383 -19.90 11.84 79.77
CA SER A 383 -19.77 12.90 80.76
C SER A 383 -19.40 12.22 82.07
N VAL A 384 -18.24 12.56 82.61
CA VAL A 384 -17.68 12.05 83.86
C VAL A 384 -18.63 12.23 85.06
N THR A 385 -19.73 12.96 84.90
CA THR A 385 -20.79 13.18 85.92
C THR A 385 -21.88 12.11 85.99
N MET A 386 -21.96 11.16 85.05
CA MET A 386 -22.94 10.05 85.09
C MET A 386 -22.23 8.70 85.15
N MET A 387 -21.27 8.59 86.07
CA MET A 387 -20.49 7.38 86.28
C MET A 387 -21.09 6.60 87.46
N LYS A 388 -22.12 5.77 87.21
CA LYS A 388 -22.35 4.59 88.07
C LYS A 388 -23.18 3.43 87.50
N GLU A 389 -24.01 3.58 86.46
CA GLU A 389 -24.87 2.44 86.05
C GLU A 389 -24.86 2.02 84.57
N HIS A 390 -24.29 2.79 83.63
CA HIS A 390 -24.21 2.37 82.21
C HIS A 390 -22.80 2.48 81.61
N ALA A 391 -21.83 1.80 82.21
CA ALA A 391 -20.45 1.72 81.72
C ALA A 391 -20.26 0.83 80.45
N ALA A 392 -21.32 0.23 79.91
CA ALA A 392 -21.22 -0.80 78.88
C ALA A 392 -21.27 -0.30 77.42
N GLN A 393 -21.43 1.01 77.16
CA GLN A 393 -21.65 1.56 75.81
C GLN A 393 -20.74 2.74 75.47
N CYS A 394 -19.52 2.78 76.00
CA CYS A 394 -18.50 3.73 75.56
C CYS A 394 -17.65 3.03 74.46
N PRO A 395 -17.32 3.69 73.32
CA PRO A 395 -16.38 3.15 72.34
C PRO A 395 -15.06 2.80 73.03
N SER A 396 -14.37 1.75 72.57
CA SER A 396 -13.16 1.25 73.24
C SER A 396 -12.13 2.38 73.55
N PRO A 397 -11.36 2.28 74.66
CA PRO A 397 -10.43 3.33 75.10
C PRO A 397 -9.48 3.80 74.00
N TRP A 398 -9.12 2.89 73.10
CA TRP A 398 -8.26 3.12 71.96
C TRP A 398 -8.80 4.19 71.00
N TRP A 399 -10.09 4.16 70.63
CA TRP A 399 -10.64 5.12 69.67
C TRP A 399 -10.69 6.56 70.20
N ASN A 400 -10.83 6.73 71.51
CA ASN A 400 -10.82 8.05 72.13
C ASN A 400 -9.41 8.68 72.11
N GLU A 401 -8.37 7.86 72.26
CA GLU A 401 -6.98 8.27 72.17
C GLU A 401 -6.51 8.51 70.71
N HIS A 402 -7.08 7.78 69.74
CA HIS A 402 -6.65 7.80 68.34
C HIS A 402 -7.63 8.53 67.41
N LYS A 403 -8.57 9.31 67.94
CA LYS A 403 -9.58 10.08 67.16
C LYS A 403 -8.98 10.98 66.08
N THR A 404 -7.73 11.43 66.24
CA THR A 404 -7.02 12.26 65.25
C THR A 404 -6.64 11.48 63.99
N PHE A 405 -6.59 10.15 64.04
CA PHE A 405 -6.34 9.30 62.86
C PHE A 405 -7.49 9.39 61.84
N LEU A 406 -8.73 9.58 62.33
CA LEU A 406 -9.89 9.79 61.47
C LEU A 406 -9.83 11.13 60.73
N LEU A 407 -9.31 12.18 61.38
CA LEU A 407 -9.07 13.48 60.74
C LEU A 407 -7.96 13.40 59.68
N ALA A 408 -6.91 12.60 59.94
CA ALA A 408 -5.88 12.33 58.94
C ALA A 408 -6.42 11.52 57.76
N ALA A 409 -7.27 10.51 58.00
CA ALA A 409 -7.94 9.74 56.95
C ALA A 409 -8.89 10.62 56.09
N ALA A 410 -9.59 11.56 56.72
CA ALA A 410 -10.38 12.57 56.02
C ALA A 410 -9.47 13.45 55.14
N GLY A 411 -8.40 14.03 55.70
CA GLY A 411 -7.42 14.81 54.95
C GLY A 411 -6.84 14.05 53.76
N ALA A 412 -6.49 12.77 53.94
CA ALA A 412 -5.95 11.91 52.89
C ALA A 412 -6.94 11.68 51.75
N SER A 413 -8.21 11.44 52.06
CA SER A 413 -9.27 11.27 51.06
C SER A 413 -9.41 12.51 50.17
N LEU A 414 -9.39 13.70 50.77
CA LEU A 414 -9.43 14.97 50.04
C LEU A 414 -8.13 15.20 49.24
N GLY A 415 -6.98 14.86 49.82
CA GLY A 415 -5.67 14.98 49.19
C GLY A 415 -5.51 14.11 47.95
N THR A 416 -6.06 12.88 47.97
CA THR A 416 -6.06 11.98 46.80
C THR A 416 -6.84 12.59 45.64
N TRP A 417 -8.02 13.17 45.89
CA TRP A 417 -8.77 13.87 44.85
C TRP A 417 -8.01 15.09 44.31
N LEU A 418 -7.45 15.91 45.20
CA LEU A 418 -6.70 17.11 44.81
C LEU A 418 -5.44 16.76 44.00
N SER A 419 -4.77 15.66 44.33
CA SER A 419 -3.61 15.12 43.60
C SER A 419 -3.97 14.85 42.13
N PHE A 420 -5.18 14.36 41.85
CA PHE A 420 -5.68 14.11 40.50
C PHE A 420 -6.17 15.36 39.79
N ALA A 421 -6.79 16.28 40.52
CA ALA A 421 -7.30 17.52 39.96
C ALA A 421 -6.18 18.43 39.42
N ILE A 422 -5.04 18.51 40.13
CA ILE A 422 -3.92 19.41 39.79
C ILE A 422 -3.06 18.86 38.64
N ARG A 423 -2.97 17.54 38.46
CA ARG A 423 -2.14 16.95 37.40
C ARG A 423 -2.65 17.37 36.02
N ARG A 424 -1.79 18.01 35.22
CA ARG A 424 -2.01 18.12 33.76
C ARG A 424 -1.77 16.73 33.17
N LEU A 425 -2.76 16.24 32.42
CA LEU A 425 -2.66 14.96 31.73
C LEU A 425 -2.55 15.29 30.25
N ASP A 426 -1.31 15.37 29.76
CA ASP A 426 -1.03 15.32 28.33
C ASP A 426 -1.10 13.85 27.92
N LEU A 427 -2.32 13.36 27.68
CA LEU A 427 -2.55 11.97 27.28
C LEU A 427 -2.30 11.84 25.79
N PRO A 428 -1.25 11.13 25.36
CA PRO A 428 -1.08 10.85 23.93
C PRO A 428 -2.18 9.90 23.46
N PHE A 429 -2.51 9.97 22.17
CA PHE A 429 -3.59 9.20 21.55
C PHE A 429 -3.54 7.71 21.90
N ASP A 430 -2.36 7.10 21.84
CA ASP A 430 -2.18 5.67 22.07
C ASP A 430 -2.43 5.25 23.53
N ASP A 431 -2.25 6.18 24.49
CA ASP A 431 -2.47 5.94 25.91
C ASP A 431 -3.93 6.16 26.34
N LEU A 432 -4.81 6.69 25.47
CA LEU A 432 -6.22 6.90 25.83
C LEU A 432 -6.94 5.59 26.13
N ALA A 433 -6.61 4.51 25.42
CA ALA A 433 -7.19 3.19 25.66
C ALA A 433 -6.67 2.55 26.97
N LEU A 434 -5.40 2.80 27.30
CA LEU A 434 -4.69 2.22 28.45
C LEU A 434 -4.99 2.91 29.78
N LEU A 435 -5.33 4.20 29.75
CA LEU A 435 -5.51 5.01 30.97
C LEU A 435 -6.57 4.42 31.92
N ASP A 436 -7.58 3.74 31.37
CA ASP A 436 -8.70 3.21 32.17
C ASP A 436 -8.48 1.76 32.62
N GLU A 437 -7.71 0.96 31.90
CA GLU A 437 -7.43 -0.45 32.25
C GLU A 437 -6.46 -0.57 33.44
N HIS A 438 -5.64 0.44 33.67
CA HIS A 438 -4.71 0.51 34.81
C HIS A 438 -5.12 1.51 35.90
N SER A 439 -6.28 2.16 35.77
CA SER A 439 -6.81 3.03 36.83
C SER A 439 -7.50 2.17 37.87
N LEU A 440 -6.84 1.99 39.03
CA LEU A 440 -7.48 1.43 40.22
C LEU A 440 -8.84 2.11 40.42
N ASP A 441 -9.87 1.28 40.59
CA ASP A 441 -11.24 1.72 40.86
C ASP A 441 -11.21 2.79 41.96
N PRO A 442 -11.87 3.96 41.77
CA PRO A 442 -11.78 5.09 42.70
C PRO A 442 -11.89 4.75 44.20
N PRO A 443 -12.79 3.85 44.66
CA PRO A 443 -12.86 3.48 46.08
C PRO A 443 -11.63 2.72 46.58
N PHE A 444 -11.06 1.78 45.79
CA PHE A 444 -9.88 1.02 46.20
C PHE A 444 -8.66 1.93 46.30
N ARG A 445 -8.53 2.89 45.37
CA ARG A 445 -7.46 3.89 45.42
C ARG A 445 -7.52 4.71 46.71
N ILE A 446 -8.70 5.24 47.06
CA ILE A 446 -8.88 6.03 48.27
C ILE A 446 -8.58 5.17 49.51
N ALA A 447 -9.10 3.95 49.57
CA ALA A 447 -8.85 3.03 50.68
C ALA A 447 -7.36 2.72 50.85
N PHE A 448 -6.63 2.51 49.75
CA PHE A 448 -5.19 2.28 49.76
C PHE A 448 -4.41 3.47 50.35
N VAL A 449 -4.73 4.69 49.90
CA VAL A 449 -4.07 5.90 50.42
C VAL A 449 -4.41 6.15 51.89
N VAL A 450 -5.66 5.90 52.29
CA VAL A 450 -6.08 5.98 53.68
C VAL A 450 -5.30 4.97 54.53
N ALA A 451 -5.16 3.71 54.09
CA ALA A 451 -4.40 2.70 54.82
C ALA A 451 -2.92 3.09 55.02
N LEU A 452 -2.26 3.61 53.98
CA LEU A 452 -0.90 4.14 54.09
C LEU A 452 -0.82 5.34 55.05
N THR A 453 -1.83 6.21 55.03
CA THR A 453 -1.89 7.37 55.93
C THR A 453 -2.06 6.92 57.38
N LEU A 454 -2.89 5.91 57.64
CA LEU A 454 -3.08 5.34 58.97
C LEU A 454 -1.80 4.65 59.47
N MET A 455 -1.07 3.96 58.60
CA MET A 455 0.25 3.40 58.92
C MET A 455 1.25 4.50 59.30
N ALA A 456 1.29 5.61 58.55
CA ALA A 456 2.12 6.76 58.90
C ALA A 456 1.71 7.38 60.25
N CYS A 457 0.40 7.48 60.53
CA CYS A 457 -0.11 7.96 61.82
C CYS A 457 0.32 7.05 62.99
N LEU A 458 0.33 5.73 62.80
CA LEU A 458 0.86 4.79 63.79
C LEU A 458 2.36 5.01 64.06
N LEU A 459 3.15 5.30 63.02
CA LEU A 459 4.58 5.60 63.18
C LEU A 459 4.85 6.95 63.88
N PHE A 460 4.00 7.96 63.67
CA PHE A 460 4.04 9.21 64.44
C PHE A 460 3.67 8.98 65.90
N TRP A 461 2.70 8.11 66.15
CA TRP A 461 2.27 7.76 67.51
C TRP A 461 3.34 7.02 68.30
N THR A 462 4.00 6.03 67.69
CA THR A 462 5.09 5.28 68.35
C THR A 462 6.37 6.09 68.52
N GLY A 463 6.42 7.33 68.00
CA GLY A 463 7.61 8.18 68.00
C GLY A 463 8.71 7.70 67.05
N ALA A 464 8.42 6.70 66.21
CA ALA A 464 9.35 6.17 65.22
C ALA A 464 9.60 7.17 64.07
N LEU A 465 8.67 8.09 63.85
CA LEU A 465 8.81 9.22 62.95
C LEU A 465 8.45 10.51 63.69
N ASN A 466 9.32 11.52 63.58
CA ASN A 466 9.00 12.89 63.97
C ASN A 466 9.40 13.80 62.80
N ILE A 467 8.43 14.50 62.23
CA ILE A 467 8.64 15.39 61.09
C ILE A 467 8.42 16.81 61.60
N GLU A 468 9.48 17.59 61.64
CA GLU A 468 9.41 19.02 61.98
C GLU A 468 9.40 19.82 60.67
N ILE A 469 8.28 20.48 60.37
CA ILE A 469 8.15 21.38 59.21
C ILE A 469 7.93 22.79 59.75
N GLY A 470 8.98 23.61 59.75
CA GLY A 470 8.94 24.98 60.28
C GLY A 470 8.61 24.99 61.78
N ASN A 471 7.47 25.59 62.15
CA ASN A 471 7.00 25.63 63.55
C ASN A 471 5.98 24.51 63.89
N LEU A 472 5.69 23.60 62.94
CA LEU A 472 4.83 22.45 63.15
C LEU A 472 5.66 21.27 63.66
N LYS A 473 5.48 20.94 64.94
CA LYS A 473 6.01 19.70 65.53
C LYS A 473 4.94 18.62 65.42
N THR A 474 5.23 17.53 64.71
CA THR A 474 4.32 16.35 64.64
C THR A 474 4.56 15.36 65.77
N GLY A 475 5.15 15.80 66.89
CA GLY A 475 5.37 14.96 68.07
C GLY A 475 4.07 14.46 68.69
N SER A 476 4.15 13.37 69.47
CA SER A 476 3.00 12.67 70.06
C SER A 476 2.09 13.58 70.90
N GLU A 477 2.63 14.60 71.58
CA GLU A 477 1.84 15.58 72.34
C GLU A 477 1.08 16.57 71.45
N SER A 478 1.72 17.11 70.40
CA SER A 478 1.10 18.07 69.48
C SER A 478 0.09 17.41 68.55
N PHE A 479 0.32 16.15 68.17
CA PHE A 479 -0.58 15.35 67.35
C PHE A 479 -1.89 14.98 68.08
N LYS A 480 -1.85 14.85 69.42
CA LYS A 480 -3.04 14.64 70.28
C LYS A 480 -3.85 15.91 70.51
N ALA A 481 -3.17 17.04 70.71
CA ALA A 481 -3.80 18.29 71.14
C ALA A 481 -4.51 19.03 70.00
N THR A 482 -3.99 18.96 68.76
CA THR A 482 -4.45 19.83 67.68
C THR A 482 -4.88 19.01 66.45
N GLY A 483 -6.19 18.75 66.32
CA GLY A 483 -6.76 17.98 65.21
C GLY A 483 -6.52 18.57 63.81
N SER A 484 -6.20 19.86 63.69
CA SER A 484 -5.83 20.48 62.41
C SER A 484 -4.51 19.98 61.86
N ILE A 485 -3.54 19.62 62.72
CA ILE A 485 -2.24 19.07 62.29
C ILE A 485 -2.45 17.71 61.63
N ALA A 486 -3.27 16.84 62.24
CA ALA A 486 -3.60 15.53 61.68
C ALA A 486 -4.28 15.63 60.31
N LEU A 487 -5.19 16.59 60.13
CA LEU A 487 -5.85 16.83 58.85
C LEU A 487 -4.88 17.30 57.76
N VAL A 488 -3.96 18.21 58.09
CA VAL A 488 -2.93 18.70 57.16
C VAL A 488 -1.94 17.60 56.78
N VAL A 489 -1.49 16.80 57.74
CA VAL A 489 -0.62 15.63 57.49
C VAL A 489 -1.34 14.64 56.57
N GLY A 490 -2.60 14.34 56.86
CA GLY A 490 -3.44 13.53 55.98
C GLY A 490 -3.53 14.08 54.56
N LEU A 491 -3.78 15.38 54.41
CA LEU A 491 -3.86 16.05 53.11
C LEU A 491 -2.57 15.92 52.31
N PHE A 492 -1.40 16.10 52.94
CA PHE A 492 -0.11 15.93 52.28
C PHE A 492 0.17 14.47 51.89
N CYS A 493 -0.18 13.52 52.76
CA CYS A 493 -0.14 12.08 52.46
C CYS A 493 -1.00 11.75 51.22
N GLY A 494 -2.21 12.31 51.14
CA GLY A 494 -3.09 12.15 49.99
C GLY A 494 -2.57 12.79 48.71
N LEU A 495 -2.04 14.02 48.80
CA LEU A 495 -1.43 14.73 47.68
C LEU A 495 -0.23 13.96 47.09
N SER A 496 0.55 13.33 47.98
CA SER A 496 1.83 12.69 47.67
C SER A 496 1.74 11.17 47.60
N GLU A 497 0.60 10.60 47.19
CA GLU A 497 0.32 9.15 47.12
C GLU A 497 1.53 8.30 46.66
N ARG A 498 2.17 8.67 45.53
CA ARG A 498 3.32 7.94 44.99
C ARG A 498 4.55 7.99 45.89
N ALA A 499 4.86 9.17 46.43
CA ALA A 499 6.00 9.35 47.33
C ALA A 499 5.75 8.67 48.69
N LEU A 500 4.50 8.67 49.16
CA LEU A 500 4.09 8.01 50.40
C LEU A 500 4.26 6.49 50.30
N ALA A 501 3.79 5.87 49.22
CA ALA A 501 3.95 4.43 49.00
C ALA A 501 5.43 4.02 48.99
N THR A 502 6.28 4.75 48.26
CA THR A 502 7.72 4.51 48.22
C THR A 502 8.38 4.70 49.60
N ALA A 503 8.01 5.76 50.32
CA ALA A 503 8.55 6.03 51.65
C ALA A 503 8.18 4.92 52.65
N MET A 504 6.94 4.45 52.64
CA MET A 504 6.49 3.35 53.51
C MET A 504 7.17 2.03 53.14
N SER A 505 7.32 1.72 51.85
CA SER A 505 8.04 0.53 51.38
C SER A 505 9.50 0.53 51.85
N ASN A 506 10.20 1.65 51.70
CA ASN A 506 11.60 1.78 52.13
C ASN A 506 11.75 1.62 53.65
N ARG A 507 10.81 2.15 54.43
CA ARG A 507 10.80 2.01 55.90
C ARG A 507 10.46 0.59 56.35
N GLY A 508 9.52 -0.07 55.67
CA GLY A 508 9.22 -1.49 55.90
C GLY A 508 10.43 -2.38 55.62
N ALA A 509 11.12 -2.14 54.51
CA ALA A 509 12.36 -2.85 54.17
C ALA A 509 13.45 -2.63 55.22
N ALA A 510 13.63 -1.39 55.70
CA ALA A 510 14.58 -1.08 56.76
C ALA A 510 14.23 -1.76 58.11
N PHE A 511 12.94 -1.84 58.45
CA PHE A 511 12.47 -2.53 59.66
C PHE A 511 12.72 -4.04 59.58
N ILE A 512 12.42 -4.67 58.44
CA ILE A 512 12.68 -6.10 58.20
C ILE A 512 14.19 -6.38 58.19
N ALA A 513 15.00 -5.53 57.55
CA ALA A 513 16.45 -5.64 57.58
C ALA A 513 17.02 -5.53 59.01
N GLY A 514 16.44 -4.64 59.84
CA GLY A 514 16.78 -4.53 61.26
C GLY A 514 16.36 -5.74 62.11
N LEU A 515 15.29 -6.46 61.71
CA LEU A 515 14.88 -7.71 62.35
C LEU A 515 15.73 -8.92 61.92
N ALA A 516 16.20 -8.92 60.67
CA ALA A 516 17.08 -9.96 60.12
C ALA A 516 18.56 -9.81 60.50
N GLY A 517 18.93 -8.66 61.08
CA GLY A 517 20.27 -8.33 61.55
C GLY A 517 20.47 -8.55 63.06
N ARG A 518 19.99 -9.68 63.60
CA ARG A 518 20.38 -10.23 64.91
C ARG A 518 20.64 -11.72 64.80
#